data_AF-A0A6B3FJ58-F1
#
_entry.id   AF-A0A6B3FJ58-F1
#
_cell.length_a   1.000
_cell.length_b   1.000
_cell.length_c   1.000
_cell.angle_alpha   90.00
_cell.angle_beta   90.00
_cell.angle_gamma   90.00
#
_symmetry.space_group_name_H-M   'P 1'
#
loop_
_entity.id
_entity.type
_entity.pdbx_description
1 polymer ?
#
loop_
_entity_poly.entity_id
_entity_poly.type
_entity_poly.pdbx_seq_one_letter_code
_entity_poly.pdbx_strand_id
1 'polypeptide(L)'
;REGAQQQDRSLAARLGELEPAERVEVVLGLVREHTAAILGYAGAGGVEAELSFKELGFDSLTGIELRNRLASAIGLRLPATLVFD
;
A
#
# COMPACT_ATOMS: atom_id res chain seq x y z
N ARG A 1 -25.99 -13.04 -7.85
CA ARG A 1 -24.63 -12.78 -8.39
C ARG A 1 -24.44 -11.26 -8.44
N GLU A 2 -24.12 -10.60 -7.32
CA GLU A 2 -24.08 -9.12 -7.23
C GLU A 2 -23.00 -8.63 -6.23
N GLY A 3 -21.87 -9.34 -6.09
CA GLY A 3 -20.83 -9.03 -5.09
C GLY A 3 -19.50 -8.49 -5.64
N ALA A 4 -19.30 -8.45 -6.95
CA ALA A 4 -17.98 -8.23 -7.55
C ALA A 4 -17.82 -6.89 -8.29
N GLN A 5 -18.89 -6.11 -8.50
CA GLN A 5 -18.85 -4.91 -9.36
C GLN A 5 -18.53 -3.60 -8.62
N GLN A 6 -18.44 -3.61 -7.28
CA GLN A 6 -18.03 -2.43 -6.50
C GLN A 6 -16.50 -2.30 -6.38
N GLN A 7 -15.74 -3.32 -6.82
CA GLN A 7 -14.27 -3.37 -6.74
C GLN A 7 -13.56 -2.70 -7.95
N ASP A 8 -14.32 -2.26 -8.97
CA ASP A 8 -13.78 -1.88 -10.29
C ASP A 8 -13.66 -0.38 -10.55
N ARG A 9 -13.95 0.50 -9.58
CA ARG A 9 -13.39 1.86 -9.65
C ARG A 9 -11.94 1.74 -9.18
N SER A 10 -10.99 1.90 -10.09
CA SER A 10 -9.56 1.83 -9.75
C SER A 10 -9.30 2.64 -8.48
N LEU A 11 -8.50 2.11 -7.55
CA LEU A 11 -8.23 2.80 -6.29
C LEU A 11 -7.69 4.22 -6.56
N ALA A 12 -6.96 4.44 -7.66
CA ALA A 12 -6.58 5.76 -8.14
C ALA A 12 -7.78 6.71 -8.39
N ALA A 13 -8.86 6.24 -9.02
CA ALA A 13 -10.06 7.05 -9.23
C ALA A 13 -10.78 7.36 -7.90
N ARG A 14 -10.85 6.40 -6.98
CA ARG A 14 -11.39 6.63 -5.63
C ARG A 14 -10.56 7.66 -4.85
N LEU A 15 -9.23 7.57 -4.91
CA LEU A 15 -8.34 8.55 -4.29
C LEU A 15 -8.51 9.93 -4.91
N GLY A 16 -8.81 10.03 -6.21
CA GLY A 16 -9.07 11.30 -6.88
C GLY A 16 -10.31 12.05 -6.38
N GLU A 17 -11.26 11.35 -5.75
CA GLU A 17 -12.51 11.91 -5.23
C GLU A 17 -12.44 12.29 -3.75
N LEU A 18 -11.38 11.89 -3.05
CA LEU A 18 -11.20 12.14 -1.62
C LEU A 18 -10.49 13.47 -1.35
N GLU A 19 -10.75 14.05 -0.18
CA GLU A 19 -9.94 15.16 0.30
C GLU A 19 -8.49 14.72 0.55
N PRO A 20 -7.50 15.63 0.48
CA PRO A 20 -6.09 15.28 0.64
C PRO A 20 -5.78 14.49 1.91
N ALA A 21 -6.41 14.84 3.04
CA ALA A 21 -6.22 14.14 4.31
C ALA A 21 -6.79 12.71 4.27
N GLU A 22 -7.97 12.53 3.69
CA GLU A 22 -8.61 11.22 3.55
C GLU A 22 -7.82 10.30 2.60
N ARG A 23 -7.23 10.86 1.54
CA ARG A 23 -6.31 10.11 0.66
C ARG A 23 -5.13 9.55 1.41
N VAL A 24 -4.51 10.36 2.28
CA VAL A 24 -3.35 9.94 3.07
C VAL A 24 -3.71 8.76 3.95
N GLU A 25 -4.83 8.81 4.67
CA GLU A 25 -5.29 7.71 5.53
C GLU A 25 -5.56 6.43 4.74
N VAL A 26 -6.22 6.53 3.58
CA VAL A 26 -6.50 5.37 2.72
C VAL A 26 -5.22 4.76 2.16
N VAL A 27 -4.29 5.58 1.69
CA VAL A 27 -3.00 5.11 1.17
C VAL A 27 -2.17 4.50 2.30
N LEU A 28 -2.15 5.11 3.48
CA LEU A 28 -1.43 4.60 4.64
C LEU A 28 -1.95 3.22 5.06
N GLY A 29 -3.26 3.04 5.12
CA GLY A 29 -3.88 1.73 5.39
C GLY A 29 -3.43 0.67 4.38
N LEU A 30 -3.49 0.99 3.10
CA LEU A 30 -3.05 0.10 2.02
C LEU A 30 -1.58 -0.30 2.15
N VAL A 31 -0.69 0.67 2.40
CA VAL A 31 0.74 0.43 2.58
C VAL A 31 0.99 -0.47 3.79
N ARG A 32 0.30 -0.22 4.92
CA ARG A 32 0.44 -1.04 6.13
C ARG A 32 -0.09 -2.46 5.94
N GLU A 33 -1.18 -2.65 5.22
CA GLU A 33 -1.70 -3.99 4.89
C GLU A 33 -0.72 -4.80 4.04
N HIS A 34 -0.18 -4.20 2.97
CA HIS A 34 0.80 -4.90 2.13
C HIS A 34 2.12 -5.14 2.86
N THR A 35 2.56 -4.20 3.70
CA THR A 35 3.75 -4.35 4.55
C THR A 35 3.57 -5.49 5.54
N ALA A 36 2.40 -5.55 6.21
CA ALA A 36 2.05 -6.65 7.11
C ALA A 36 2.11 -8.00 6.40
N ALA A 37 1.53 -8.08 5.20
CA ALA A 37 1.49 -9.31 4.42
C ALA A 37 2.88 -9.79 3.95
N ILE A 38 3.82 -8.87 3.68
CA ILE A 38 5.20 -9.21 3.28
C ILE A 38 6.01 -9.70 4.48
N LEU A 39 5.89 -9.00 5.61
CA LEU A 39 6.67 -9.31 6.82
C LEU A 39 6.03 -10.39 7.71
N GLY A 40 4.84 -10.88 7.36
CA GLY A 40 4.15 -11.95 8.09
C GLY A 40 3.40 -11.49 9.35
N TYR A 41 3.05 -10.21 9.45
CA TYR A 41 2.18 -9.72 10.53
C TYR A 41 0.73 -10.15 10.29
N ALA A 42 -0.03 -10.34 11.38
CA ALA A 42 -1.44 -10.73 11.32
C ALA A 42 -2.35 -9.64 10.70
N GLY A 43 -1.88 -8.40 10.58
CA GLY A 43 -2.59 -7.31 9.94
C GLY A 43 -1.87 -5.97 10.06
N ALA A 44 -2.43 -4.93 9.42
CA ALA A 44 -1.87 -3.58 9.36
C ALA A 44 -1.60 -2.93 10.74
N GLY A 45 -2.37 -3.32 11.77
CA GLY A 45 -2.19 -2.82 13.14
C GLY A 45 -0.87 -3.20 13.78
N GLY A 46 -0.18 -4.24 13.29
CA GLY A 46 1.16 -4.63 13.76
C GLY A 46 2.30 -3.86 13.08
N VAL A 47 2.01 -3.04 12.07
CA VAL A 47 3.00 -2.24 11.35
C VAL A 47 2.95 -0.81 11.89
N GLU A 48 4.02 -0.33 12.51
CA GLU A 48 4.10 1.07 12.92
C GLU A 48 4.41 1.99 11.72
N ALA A 49 3.58 3.02 11.54
CA ALA A 49 3.68 3.96 10.42
C ALA A 49 4.85 4.95 10.56
N GLU A 50 5.36 5.14 11.78
CA GLU A 50 6.44 6.08 12.09
C GLU A 50 7.83 5.44 11.92
N LEU A 51 7.90 4.11 11.84
CA LEU A 51 9.14 3.38 11.56
C LEU A 51 9.44 3.38 10.06
N SER A 52 10.72 3.55 9.73
CA SER A 52 11.16 3.34 8.35
C SER A 52 11.00 1.87 7.94
N PHE A 53 10.85 1.62 6.64
CA PHE A 53 10.80 0.25 6.13
C PHE A 53 12.02 -0.58 6.55
N LYS A 54 13.20 0.03 6.63
CA LYS A 54 14.43 -0.63 7.09
C LYS A 54 14.34 -1.08 8.55
N GLU A 55 13.77 -0.25 9.42
CA GLU A 55 13.54 -0.60 10.83
C GLU A 55 12.50 -1.71 11.00
N LEU A 56 11.52 -1.77 10.09
CA LEU A 56 10.55 -2.87 10.01
C LEU A 56 11.15 -4.17 9.45
N GLY A 57 12.39 -4.15 8.96
CA GLY A 57 13.07 -5.32 8.42
C GLY A 57 12.98 -5.48 6.91
N PHE A 58 12.64 -4.42 6.16
CA PHE A 58 12.71 -4.47 4.71
C PHE A 58 14.16 -4.53 4.21
N ASP A 59 14.33 -5.32 3.16
CA ASP A 59 15.51 -5.36 2.32
C ASP A 59 15.17 -4.93 0.87
N SER A 60 16.15 -5.06 -0.02
CA SER A 60 15.97 -4.70 -1.43
C SER A 60 14.88 -5.51 -2.14
N LEU A 61 14.69 -6.78 -1.78
CA LEU A 61 13.72 -7.68 -2.41
C LEU A 61 12.30 -7.40 -1.89
N THR A 62 12.14 -7.25 -0.58
CA THR A 62 10.84 -6.92 0.02
C THR A 62 10.36 -5.52 -0.40
N GLY A 63 11.28 -4.58 -0.61
CA GLY A 63 10.94 -3.25 -1.16
C GLY A 63 10.41 -3.31 -2.59
N ILE A 64 11.03 -4.11 -3.46
CA ILE A 64 10.53 -4.33 -4.82
C ILE A 64 9.16 -5.02 -4.79
N GLU A 65 8.97 -6.00 -3.90
CA GLU A 65 7.69 -6.69 -3.75
C GLU A 65 6.57 -5.74 -3.30
N LEU A 66 6.80 -4.91 -2.27
CA LEU A 66 5.83 -3.91 -1.82
C LEU A 66 5.46 -2.96 -2.94
N ARG A 67 6.46 -2.45 -3.68
CA ARG A 67 6.22 -1.56 -4.83
C ARG A 67 5.38 -2.24 -5.91
N ASN A 68 5.61 -3.51 -6.21
CA ASN A 68 4.84 -4.25 -7.21
C ASN A 68 3.39 -4.49 -6.75
N ARG A 69 3.20 -4.87 -5.48
CA ARG A 69 1.87 -5.05 -4.88
C ARG A 69 1.07 -3.74 -4.88
N LEU A 70 1.70 -2.64 -4.45
CA LEU A 70 1.08 -1.31 -4.46
C LEU A 70 0.72 -0.87 -5.88
N ALA A 71 1.64 -1.01 -6.84
CA ALA A 71 1.40 -0.66 -8.24
C ALA A 71 0.19 -1.43 -8.83
N SER A 72 0.07 -2.72 -8.49
CA SER A 72 -1.07 -3.55 -8.88
C SER A 72 -2.36 -3.10 -8.20
N ALA A 73 -2.33 -2.74 -6.92
CA ALA A 73 -3.51 -2.34 -6.16
C ALA A 73 -4.06 -0.97 -6.59
N ILE A 74 -3.18 -0.01 -6.87
CA ILE A 74 -3.57 1.34 -7.29
C ILE A 74 -3.80 1.44 -8.81
N GLY A 75 -3.30 0.49 -9.60
CA GLY A 75 -3.36 0.52 -11.06
C GLY A 75 -2.45 1.58 -11.69
N LEU A 76 -1.39 2.01 -10.99
CA LEU A 76 -0.43 3.01 -11.45
C LEU A 76 0.99 2.46 -11.41
N ARG A 77 1.84 2.98 -12.30
CA ARG A 77 3.28 2.65 -12.27
C ARG A 77 3.97 3.49 -11.20
N LEU A 78 4.53 2.84 -10.19
CA LEU A 78 5.32 3.48 -9.15
C LEU A 78 6.82 3.53 -9.51
N PRO A 79 7.57 4.58 -9.12
CA PRO A 79 9.03 4.62 -9.24
C PRO A 79 9.69 3.44 -8.51
N ALA A 80 10.82 2.97 -9.02
CA ALA A 80 11.57 1.88 -8.38
C ALA A 80 12.21 2.30 -7.04
N THR A 81 12.42 3.61 -6.84
CA THR A 81 13.02 4.19 -5.64
C THR A 81 12.02 4.46 -4.51
N LEU A 82 10.73 4.21 -4.71
CA LEU A 82 9.67 4.64 -3.77
C LEU A 82 9.81 4.09 -2.34
N VAL A 83 10.48 2.94 -2.15
CA VAL A 83 10.70 2.34 -0.83
C VAL A 83 12.03 2.77 -0.20
N PHE A 84 12.88 3.47 -0.95
CA PHE A 84 14.26 3.81 -0.58
C PHE A 84 14.55 5.32 -0.51
N ASP A 85 13.58 6.17 -0.86
CA ASP A 85 13.64 7.64 -0.70
C ASP A 85 13.23 8.03 0.72
#